data_AF-K2PV74-F1
#
_entry.id   AF-K2PV74-F1
#
_cell.length_a   1.000
_cell.length_b   1.000
_cell.length_c   1.000
_cell.angle_alpha   90.00
_cell.angle_beta   90.00
_cell.angle_gamma   90.00
#
_symmetry.space_group_name_H-M   'P 1'
#
loop_
_entity.id
_entity.type
_entity.pdbx_description
1 polymer ?
#
loop_
_entity_poly.entity_id
_entity_poly.type
_entity_poly.pdbx_seq_one_letter_code
_entity_poly.pdbx_strand_id
1 'polypeptide(L)'
;MEIRQIPDYPNYGVTRDGRVWSYNINKFMKPYSRPKHGNVIYLWNDGIKFCKYIRRLVFETFTEDIPECVIHKDGNIFNDKLENLKSSSFSEVAITMLKKRKYSNRKICRVNIATKKADIITIRRKDNDYSRINQAVHRRAVTSGGCFYYYIGEKDKLVAEIKARIHSDKLSLESLSMRDKYSPYIRIIKKHIKNHQKYLEILEGIEEYA
;
A
#
# COMPACT_ATOMS: atom_id res chain seq x y z
N MET A 1 42.61 7.97 10.26
CA MET A 1 41.14 8.07 10.38
C MET A 1 40.82 9.55 10.54
N GLU A 2 40.22 10.18 9.54
CA GLU A 2 39.85 11.60 9.58
C GLU A 2 38.48 11.74 10.25
N ILE A 3 38.41 12.44 11.38
CA ILE A 3 37.15 12.83 12.05
C ILE A 3 36.91 14.29 11.69
N ARG A 4 35.74 14.61 11.13
CA ARG A 4 35.29 15.99 10.89
C ARG A 4 34.13 16.33 11.80
N GLN A 5 34.08 17.57 12.25
CA GLN A 5 32.98 18.07 13.07
C GLN A 5 31.69 18.11 12.25
N ILE A 6 30.58 17.70 12.85
CA ILE A 6 29.27 17.71 12.17
C ILE A 6 28.70 19.14 12.24
N PRO A 7 28.24 19.73 11.11
CA PRO A 7 27.55 21.03 11.10
C PRO A 7 26.36 21.06 12.06
N ASP A 8 26.14 22.19 12.73
CA ASP A 8 25.09 22.40 13.76
C ASP A 8 25.20 21.52 15.03
N TYR A 9 26.17 20.61 15.10
CA TYR A 9 26.34 19.68 16.21
C TYR A 9 27.80 19.69 16.70
N PRO A 10 28.29 20.80 17.30
CA PRO A 10 29.71 21.00 17.57
C PRO A 10 30.33 19.97 18.50
N ASN A 11 29.52 19.34 19.36
CA ASN A 11 29.94 18.30 20.31
C ASN A 11 30.07 16.89 19.68
N TYR A 12 29.94 16.79 18.35
CA TYR A 12 30.02 15.53 17.62
C TYR A 12 30.89 15.65 16.36
N GLY A 13 31.54 14.54 16.02
CA GLY A 13 32.27 14.39 14.78
C GLY A 13 31.85 13.12 14.04
N VAL A 14 32.15 13.04 12.75
CA VAL A 14 31.86 11.88 11.91
C VAL A 14 33.08 11.53 11.05
N THR A 15 33.27 10.23 10.80
CA THR A 15 34.32 9.72 9.92
C THR A 15 33.77 9.38 8.54
N ARG A 16 34.64 9.34 7.53
CA ARG A 16 34.28 8.89 6.17
C ARG A 16 33.69 7.47 6.13
N ASP A 17 34.01 6.64 7.11
CA ASP A 17 33.52 5.27 7.24
C ASP A 17 32.12 5.15 7.91
N GLY A 18 31.52 6.27 8.31
CA GLY A 18 30.20 6.27 8.94
C GLY A 18 30.20 5.99 10.45
N ARG A 19 31.29 6.29 11.15
CA ARG A 19 31.32 6.25 12.63
C ARG A 19 31.15 7.66 13.18
N VAL A 20 30.35 7.80 14.24
CA VAL A 20 30.07 9.08 14.89
C VAL A 20 30.81 9.12 16.23
N TRP A 21 31.62 10.15 16.44
CA TRP A 21 32.34 10.44 17.66
C TRP A 21 31.59 11.48 18.49
N SER A 22 31.57 11.33 19.82
CA SER A 22 31.06 12.36 20.73
C SER A 22 32.22 12.91 21.56
N TYR A 23 32.42 14.22 21.50
CA TYR A 23 33.44 14.93 22.28
C TYR A 23 33.07 15.02 23.76
N ASN A 24 31.77 14.96 24.10
CA ASN A 24 31.31 15.00 25.50
C ASN A 24 31.70 13.75 26.29
N ILE A 25 31.61 12.57 25.67
CA ILE A 25 31.91 11.28 26.32
C ILE A 25 33.23 10.65 25.82
N ASN A 26 33.93 11.32 24.90
CA ASN A 26 35.17 10.88 24.26
C ASN A 26 35.13 9.44 23.74
N LYS A 27 34.04 9.07 23.05
CA LYS A 27 33.82 7.72 22.51
C LYS A 27 33.07 7.75 21.18
N PHE A 28 33.25 6.69 20.39
CA PHE A 28 32.37 6.40 19.26
C PHE A 28 30.99 6.01 19.78
N MET A 29 29.97 6.65 19.25
CA MET A 29 28.59 6.37 19.58
C MET A 29 28.12 5.11 18.88
N LYS A 30 27.30 4.32 19.57
CA LYS A 30 26.67 3.13 18.99
C LYS A 30 25.47 3.54 18.12
N PRO A 31 25.45 3.19 16.83
CA PRO A 31 24.32 3.47 15.96
C PRO A 31 23.13 2.56 16.28
N TYR A 32 21.93 3.03 15.96
CA TYR A 32 20.69 2.25 16.01
C TYR A 32 20.30 1.85 14.59
N SER A 33 20.16 0.55 14.34
CA SER A 33 19.72 0.04 13.05
C SER A 33 18.19 0.04 12.98
N ARG A 34 17.62 0.80 12.03
CA ARG A 34 16.19 0.79 11.75
C ARG A 34 15.91 -0.14 10.56
N PRO A 35 15.11 -1.21 10.73
CA PRO A 35 14.69 -2.05 9.62
C PRO A 35 14.10 -1.20 8.49
N LYS A 36 14.52 -1.45 7.24
CA LYS A 36 14.13 -0.73 6.02
C LYS A 36 14.66 0.71 5.85
N HIS A 37 15.24 1.34 6.88
CA HIS A 37 15.64 2.75 6.80
C HIS A 37 17.16 2.99 6.95
N GLY A 38 17.88 2.06 7.59
CA GLY A 38 19.34 2.11 7.76
C GLY A 38 19.76 2.53 9.16
N ASN A 39 21.03 2.93 9.33
CA ASN A 39 21.56 3.34 10.62
C ASN A 39 21.21 4.79 10.96
N VAL A 40 20.83 5.02 12.21
CA VAL A 40 20.59 6.34 12.79
C VAL A 40 21.40 6.53 14.06
N ILE A 41 21.64 7.79 14.41
CA ILE A 41 22.24 8.19 15.67
C ILE A 41 21.39 9.27 16.34
N TYR A 42 21.46 9.35 17.66
CA TYR A 42 20.86 10.44 18.42
C TYR A 42 21.93 11.44 18.80
N LEU A 43 21.78 12.68 18.35
CA LEU A 43 22.64 13.81 18.71
C LEU A 43 21.88 14.72 19.68
N TRP A 44 22.58 15.34 20.61
CA TRP A 44 22.02 16.32 21.52
C TRP A 44 22.55 17.71 21.21
N ASN A 45 21.67 18.68 20.98
CA ASN A 45 22.05 20.08 20.84
C ASN A 45 21.14 20.92 21.74
N ASP A 46 21.72 21.78 22.58
CA ASP A 46 21.01 22.65 23.52
C ASP A 46 19.91 21.94 24.35
N GLY A 47 20.24 20.75 24.86
CA GLY A 47 19.31 19.92 25.65
C GLY A 47 18.22 19.19 24.84
N ILE A 48 18.16 19.39 23.53
CA ILE A 48 17.19 18.74 22.63
C ILE A 48 17.84 17.55 21.92
N LYS A 49 17.13 16.43 21.86
CA LYS A 49 17.57 15.19 21.21
C LYS A 49 17.08 15.09 19.77
N PHE A 50 18.00 14.97 18.81
CA PHE A 50 17.74 14.83 17.38
C PHE A 50 18.10 13.44 16.88
N CYS A 51 17.20 12.79 16.14
CA CYS A 51 17.47 11.54 15.43
C CYS A 51 17.97 11.85 14.01
N LYS A 52 19.21 11.49 13.69
CA LYS A 52 19.83 11.76 12.37
C LYS A 52 20.29 10.48 11.70
N TYR A 53 20.20 10.42 10.37
CA TYR A 53 20.72 9.31 9.58
C TYR A 53 22.22 9.45 9.39
N ILE A 54 22.98 8.38 9.61
CA ILE A 54 24.45 8.42 9.51
C ILE A 54 24.90 8.73 8.10
N ARG A 55 24.30 8.09 7.07
CA ARG A 55 24.57 8.42 5.66
C ARG A 55 24.46 9.91 5.36
N ARG A 56 23.50 10.61 5.98
CA ARG A 56 23.26 12.03 5.73
C ARG A 56 24.33 12.88 6.40
N LEU A 57 24.62 12.58 7.68
CA LEU A 57 25.70 13.23 8.41
C LEU A 57 27.06 13.09 7.71
N VAL A 58 27.41 11.88 7.26
CA VAL A 58 28.65 11.61 6.53
C VAL A 58 28.71 12.41 5.24
N PHE A 59 27.64 12.37 4.44
CA PHE A 59 27.62 13.07 3.16
C PHE A 59 27.74 14.58 3.36
N GLU A 60 26.83 15.20 4.13
CA GLU A 60 26.79 16.64 4.38
C GLU A 60 28.12 17.16 4.95
N THR A 61 28.77 16.41 5.85
CA THR A 61 30.04 16.84 6.49
C THR A 61 31.24 16.79 5.54
N PHE A 62 31.28 15.84 4.59
CA PHE A 62 32.45 15.65 3.73
C PHE A 62 32.29 16.23 2.32
N THR A 63 31.06 16.49 1.87
CA THR A 63 30.80 17.14 0.58
C THR A 63 30.38 18.60 0.71
N GLU A 64 30.05 19.07 1.92
CA GLU A 64 29.54 20.44 2.19
C GLU A 64 28.32 20.80 1.32
N ASP A 65 27.59 19.77 0.86
CA ASP A 65 26.37 19.86 0.06
C ASP A 65 25.18 19.39 0.89
N ILE A 66 24.01 19.99 0.67
CA ILE A 66 22.76 19.66 1.38
C ILE A 66 21.83 18.95 0.41
N PRO A 67 21.97 17.63 0.25
CA PRO A 67 21.17 16.89 -0.71
C PRO A 67 19.72 16.73 -0.24
N GLU A 68 18.80 16.62 -1.21
CA GLU A 68 17.43 16.19 -0.96
C GLU A 68 17.41 14.77 -0.35
N CYS A 69 18.07 13.83 -1.04
CA CYS A 69 18.22 12.44 -0.63
C CYS A 69 19.68 11.97 -0.76
N VAL A 70 20.11 11.16 0.20
CA VAL A 70 21.36 10.40 0.13
C VAL A 70 21.02 8.93 0.00
N ILE A 71 21.53 8.28 -1.05
CA ILE A 71 21.31 6.85 -1.31
C ILE A 71 22.61 6.07 -1.37
N HIS A 72 22.53 4.79 -1.01
CA HIS A 72 23.62 3.82 -1.06
C HIS A 72 23.73 3.23 -2.48
N LYS A 73 24.93 3.27 -3.07
CA LYS A 73 25.21 2.78 -4.44
C LYS A 73 25.06 1.27 -4.53
N ASP A 74 25.51 0.54 -3.51
CA ASP A 74 25.42 -0.93 -3.40
C ASP A 74 24.03 -1.45 -3.00
N GLY A 75 23.12 -0.56 -2.59
CA GLY A 75 21.80 -0.93 -2.07
C GLY A 75 21.79 -1.48 -0.64
N ASN A 76 22.96 -1.57 0.02
CA ASN A 76 23.07 -1.94 1.42
C ASN A 76 22.89 -0.70 2.31
N ILE A 77 21.72 -0.61 2.93
CA ILE A 77 21.32 0.53 3.78
C ILE A 77 22.14 0.70 5.06
N PHE A 78 23.05 -0.22 5.36
CA PHE A 78 23.92 -0.21 6.53
C PHE A 78 25.38 0.12 6.20
N ASN A 79 25.73 0.24 4.91
CA ASN A 79 27.08 0.59 4.46
C ASN A 79 27.24 2.11 4.30
N ASP A 80 27.38 2.82 5.42
CA ASP A 80 27.39 4.30 5.48
C ASP A 80 28.75 4.95 5.12
N LYS A 81 29.63 4.25 4.40
CA LYS A 81 30.89 4.81 3.92
C LYS A 81 30.64 5.85 2.83
N LEU A 82 31.32 7.00 2.89
CA LEU A 82 31.18 8.11 1.94
C LEU A 82 31.28 7.66 0.47
N GLU A 83 32.22 6.77 0.16
CA GLU A 83 32.42 6.22 -1.20
C GLU A 83 31.18 5.51 -1.77
N ASN A 84 30.36 4.91 -0.89
CA ASN A 84 29.14 4.21 -1.22
C ASN A 84 27.91 5.15 -1.26
N LEU A 85 28.05 6.42 -0.87
CA LEU A 85 26.95 7.37 -0.84
C LEU A 85 26.93 8.23 -2.12
N LYS A 86 25.74 8.64 -2.52
CA LYS A 86 25.52 9.66 -3.56
C LYS A 86 24.28 10.50 -3.26
N SER A 87 24.32 11.77 -3.66
CA SER A 87 23.13 12.61 -3.71
C SER A 87 22.20 12.15 -4.84
N SER A 88 20.90 12.33 -4.64
CA SER A 88 19.86 12.07 -5.64
C SER A 88 18.63 12.90 -5.28
N SER A 89 17.79 13.18 -6.27
CA SER A 89 16.53 13.90 -6.05
C SER A 89 15.43 12.94 -5.55
N PHE A 90 14.41 13.49 -4.89
CA PHE A 90 13.25 12.69 -4.47
C PHE A 90 12.57 11.98 -5.66
N SER A 91 12.52 12.63 -6.83
CA SER A 91 11.87 12.11 -8.03
C SER A 91 12.60 10.88 -8.60
N GLU A 92 13.94 10.94 -8.68
CA GLU A 92 14.77 9.82 -9.13
C GLU A 92 14.66 8.61 -8.21
N VAL A 93 14.69 8.83 -6.90
CA VAL A 93 14.53 7.76 -5.90
C VAL A 93 13.15 7.14 -6.03
N ALA A 94 12.09 7.95 -6.17
CA ALA A 94 10.73 7.47 -6.36
C ALA A 94 10.59 6.62 -7.63
N ILE A 95 11.10 7.09 -8.78
CA ILE A 95 11.08 6.35 -10.06
C ILE A 95 11.82 5.02 -9.92
N THR A 96 12.99 5.02 -9.30
CA THR A 96 13.80 3.82 -9.09
C THR A 96 13.07 2.80 -8.21
N MET A 97 12.45 3.26 -7.13
CA MET A 97 11.64 2.42 -6.25
C MET A 97 10.41 1.86 -6.97
N LEU A 98 9.75 2.66 -7.82
CA LEU A 98 8.61 2.21 -8.63
C LEU A 98 9.02 1.13 -9.64
N LYS A 99 10.17 1.28 -10.31
CA LYS A 99 10.71 0.27 -11.24
C LYS A 99 11.01 -1.06 -10.54
N LYS A 100 11.46 -1.03 -9.28
CA LYS A 100 11.73 -2.22 -8.47
C LYS A 100 10.46 -2.90 -7.93
N ARG A 101 9.31 -2.22 -7.88
CA ARG A 101 8.05 -2.81 -7.41
C ARG A 101 7.54 -3.83 -8.43
N LYS A 102 7.50 -5.11 -8.03
CA LYS A 102 6.73 -6.11 -8.75
C LYS A 102 5.24 -5.80 -8.56
N TYR A 103 4.55 -5.39 -9.63
CA TYR A 103 3.09 -5.27 -9.59
C TYR A 103 2.48 -6.66 -9.43
N SER A 104 1.70 -6.86 -8.36
CA SER A 104 0.90 -8.08 -8.23
C SER A 104 -0.29 -7.98 -9.17
N ASN A 105 -0.16 -8.60 -10.33
CA ASN A 105 -1.29 -8.83 -11.24
C ASN A 105 -2.14 -9.98 -10.67
N ARG A 106 -2.88 -9.70 -9.59
CA ARG A 106 -3.78 -10.69 -8.99
C ARG A 106 -4.78 -11.12 -10.05
N LYS A 107 -4.87 -12.43 -10.28
CA LYS A 107 -5.84 -13.04 -11.18
C LYS A 107 -7.25 -12.82 -10.62
N ILE A 108 -8.19 -12.50 -11.49
CA ILE A 108 -9.58 -12.24 -11.15
C ILE A 108 -10.43 -13.30 -11.85
N CYS A 109 -11.37 -13.89 -11.12
CA CYS A 109 -12.43 -14.69 -11.70
C CYS A 109 -13.53 -13.76 -12.23
N ARG A 110 -13.86 -13.91 -13.51
CA ARG A 110 -14.98 -13.26 -14.18
C ARG A 110 -16.06 -14.32 -14.41
N VAL A 111 -17.26 -14.07 -13.90
CA VAL A 111 -18.41 -14.97 -14.12
C VAL A 111 -19.47 -14.21 -14.91
N ASN A 112 -19.84 -14.72 -16.08
CA ASN A 112 -20.92 -14.13 -16.87
C ASN A 112 -22.29 -14.60 -16.36
N ILE A 113 -23.19 -13.65 -16.07
CA ILE A 113 -24.50 -13.94 -15.46
C ILE A 113 -25.45 -14.65 -16.43
N ALA A 114 -25.36 -14.34 -17.73
CA ALA A 114 -26.25 -14.91 -18.74
C ALA A 114 -25.85 -16.33 -19.13
N THR A 115 -24.55 -16.57 -19.32
CA THR A 115 -24.03 -17.87 -19.75
C THR A 115 -23.65 -18.80 -18.60
N LYS A 116 -23.56 -18.28 -17.37
CA LYS A 116 -23.07 -18.98 -16.17
C LYS A 116 -21.65 -19.54 -16.32
N LYS A 117 -20.88 -19.07 -17.30
CA LYS A 117 -19.49 -19.47 -17.51
C LYS A 117 -18.55 -18.58 -16.71
N ALA A 118 -17.50 -19.20 -16.17
CA ALA A 118 -16.45 -18.53 -15.43
C ALA A 118 -15.15 -18.54 -16.25
N ASP A 119 -14.37 -17.46 -16.18
CA ASP A 119 -13.07 -17.31 -16.82
C ASP A 119 -12.10 -16.64 -15.85
N ILE A 120 -10.81 -16.88 -16.01
CA ILE A 120 -9.77 -16.18 -15.26
C ILE A 120 -9.15 -15.09 -16.14
N ILE A 121 -9.20 -13.85 -15.66
CA ILE A 121 -8.66 -12.69 -16.35
C ILE A 121 -7.58 -12.01 -15.52
N THR A 122 -6.73 -11.25 -16.21
CA THR A 122 -5.77 -10.33 -15.60
C THR A 122 -6.01 -8.95 -16.19
N ILE A 123 -6.18 -7.94 -15.34
CA ILE A 123 -6.43 -6.57 -15.77
C ILE A 123 -5.26 -5.67 -15.39
N ARG A 124 -4.89 -4.75 -16.26
CA ARG A 124 -3.92 -3.68 -16.02
C ARG A 124 -4.66 -2.38 -15.76
N ARG A 125 -4.03 -1.46 -15.03
CA ARG A 125 -4.60 -0.13 -14.75
C ARG A 125 -4.92 0.70 -16.01
N LYS A 126 -4.24 0.42 -17.12
CA LYS A 126 -4.43 1.12 -18.40
C LYS A 126 -5.61 0.57 -19.22
N ASP A 127 -6.18 -0.56 -18.81
CA ASP A 127 -7.27 -1.18 -19.55
C ASP A 127 -8.57 -0.40 -19.31
N ASN A 128 -9.36 -0.21 -20.36
CA ASN A 128 -10.59 0.59 -20.30
C ASN A 128 -11.60 0.05 -19.27
N ASP A 129 -11.66 -1.26 -19.09
CA ASP A 129 -12.58 -1.90 -18.15
C ASP A 129 -12.08 -1.91 -16.70
N TYR A 130 -10.84 -1.47 -16.46
CA TYR A 130 -10.21 -1.54 -15.13
C TYR A 130 -11.08 -0.87 -14.06
N SER A 131 -11.55 0.35 -14.30
CA SER A 131 -12.33 1.09 -13.30
C SER A 131 -13.60 0.35 -12.90
N ARG A 132 -14.33 -0.17 -13.89
CA ARG A 132 -15.60 -0.88 -13.69
C ARG A 132 -15.40 -2.21 -12.98
N ILE A 133 -14.41 -2.99 -13.39
CA ILE A 133 -14.05 -4.26 -12.75
C ILE A 133 -13.55 -4.01 -11.32
N ASN A 134 -12.73 -2.98 -11.12
CA ASN A 134 -12.20 -2.63 -9.81
C ASN A 134 -13.31 -2.25 -8.82
N GLN A 135 -14.35 -1.53 -9.27
CA GLN A 135 -15.53 -1.24 -8.43
C GLN A 135 -16.29 -2.51 -8.03
N ALA A 136 -16.42 -3.48 -8.94
CA ALA A 136 -17.09 -4.75 -8.66
C ALA A 136 -16.29 -5.63 -7.67
N VAL A 137 -14.97 -5.74 -7.89
CA VAL A 137 -14.07 -6.49 -7.01
C VAL A 137 -14.05 -5.92 -5.58
N HIS A 138 -14.06 -4.59 -5.45
CA HIS A 138 -14.13 -3.89 -4.15
C HIS A 138 -15.56 -3.73 -3.61
N ARG A 139 -16.53 -4.45 -4.19
CA ARG A 139 -17.92 -4.51 -3.70
C ARG A 139 -18.66 -3.18 -3.67
N ARG A 140 -18.20 -2.16 -4.39
CA ARG A 140 -18.98 -0.94 -4.63
C ARG A 140 -20.18 -1.23 -5.52
N ALA A 141 -20.01 -2.15 -6.46
CA ALA A 141 -21.09 -2.76 -7.23
C ALA A 141 -21.03 -4.30 -7.08
N VAL A 142 -22.17 -4.97 -7.13
CA VAL A 142 -22.21 -6.45 -7.14
C VAL A 142 -21.77 -7.00 -8.50
N THR A 143 -22.19 -6.33 -9.57
CA THR A 143 -21.98 -6.76 -10.95
C THR A 143 -21.45 -5.59 -11.79
N SER A 144 -20.78 -5.91 -12.89
CA SER A 144 -20.40 -4.93 -13.89
C SER A 144 -20.43 -5.56 -15.29
N GLY A 145 -21.02 -4.88 -16.28
CA GLY A 145 -21.12 -5.40 -17.64
C GLY A 145 -21.76 -6.79 -17.73
N GLY A 146 -22.74 -7.08 -16.87
CA GLY A 146 -23.40 -8.40 -16.82
C GLY A 146 -22.53 -9.54 -16.26
N CYS A 147 -21.44 -9.23 -15.56
CA CYS A 147 -20.55 -10.21 -14.95
C CYS A 147 -20.32 -9.94 -13.46
N PHE A 148 -20.00 -11.00 -12.71
CA PHE A 148 -19.37 -10.92 -11.39
C PHE A 148 -17.85 -10.89 -11.54
N TYR A 149 -17.19 -10.21 -10.61
CA TYR A 149 -15.73 -10.17 -10.54
C TYR A 149 -15.26 -10.36 -9.11
N TYR A 150 -14.34 -11.28 -8.87
CA TYR A 150 -13.74 -11.50 -7.56
C TYR A 150 -12.32 -12.05 -7.69
N TYR A 151 -11.45 -11.80 -6.72
CA TYR A 151 -10.13 -12.44 -6.71
C TYR A 151 -10.27 -13.94 -6.47
N ILE A 152 -9.36 -14.73 -7.02
CA ILE A 152 -9.29 -16.17 -6.75
C ILE A 152 -9.23 -16.39 -5.22
N GLY A 153 -10.07 -17.30 -4.71
CA GLY A 153 -10.23 -17.57 -3.26
C GLY A 153 -11.09 -16.55 -2.50
N GLU A 154 -11.74 -15.60 -3.18
CA GLU A 154 -12.61 -14.60 -2.54
C GLU A 154 -14.08 -14.68 -2.99
N LYS A 155 -14.53 -15.84 -3.47
CA LYS A 155 -15.93 -16.08 -3.85
C LYS A 155 -16.86 -15.87 -2.66
N ASP A 156 -16.48 -16.40 -1.49
CA ASP A 156 -17.27 -16.29 -0.25
C ASP A 156 -17.52 -14.85 0.16
N LYS A 157 -16.54 -13.95 -0.08
CA LYS A 157 -16.71 -12.52 0.21
C LYS A 157 -17.79 -11.89 -0.67
N LEU A 158 -17.87 -12.28 -1.94
CA LEU A 158 -18.94 -11.83 -2.84
C LEU A 158 -20.29 -12.38 -2.40
N VAL A 159 -20.35 -13.67 -2.06
CA VAL A 159 -21.56 -14.33 -1.57
C VAL A 159 -22.07 -13.66 -0.29
N ALA A 160 -21.19 -13.36 0.65
CA ALA A 160 -21.52 -12.66 1.90
C ALA A 160 -22.08 -11.25 1.64
N GLU A 161 -21.46 -10.48 0.73
CA GLU A 161 -21.95 -9.16 0.33
C GLU A 161 -23.37 -9.22 -0.27
N ILE A 162 -23.63 -10.20 -1.14
CA ILE A 162 -24.96 -10.38 -1.73
C ILE A 162 -26.00 -10.74 -0.66
N LYS A 163 -25.64 -11.62 0.28
CA LYS A 163 -26.49 -11.98 1.42
C LYS A 163 -26.80 -10.76 2.30
N ALA A 164 -25.79 -9.92 2.58
CA ALA A 164 -25.97 -8.69 3.35
C ALA A 164 -26.92 -7.70 2.67
N ARG A 165 -26.81 -7.53 1.34
CA ARG A 165 -27.74 -6.69 0.56
C ARG A 165 -29.18 -7.22 0.61
N ILE A 166 -29.37 -8.53 0.43
CA ILE A 166 -30.70 -9.15 0.55
C ILE A 166 -31.29 -8.90 1.94
N HIS A 167 -30.48 -9.03 2.99
CA HIS A 167 -30.94 -8.81 4.35
C HIS A 167 -31.37 -7.34 4.57
N SER A 168 -30.55 -6.39 4.13
CA SER A 168 -30.87 -4.95 4.20
C SER A 168 -32.14 -4.60 3.40
N ASP A 169 -32.28 -5.16 2.20
CA ASP A 169 -33.46 -4.97 1.35
C ASP A 169 -34.72 -5.54 2.01
N LYS A 170 -34.64 -6.70 2.68
CA LYS A 170 -35.76 -7.29 3.42
C LYS A 170 -36.21 -6.42 4.60
N LEU A 171 -35.28 -5.92 5.40
CA LEU A 171 -35.58 -4.98 6.49
C LEU A 171 -36.24 -3.70 5.96
N SER A 172 -35.71 -3.16 4.87
CA SER A 172 -36.27 -1.97 4.20
C SER A 172 -37.70 -2.23 3.70
N LEU A 173 -37.94 -3.41 3.12
CA LEU A 173 -39.24 -3.82 2.62
C LEU A 173 -40.27 -3.93 3.75
N GLU A 174 -39.91 -4.55 4.87
CA GLU A 174 -40.76 -4.71 6.04
C GLU A 174 -41.12 -3.35 6.64
N SER A 175 -40.11 -2.51 6.91
CA SER A 175 -40.32 -1.15 7.44
C SER A 175 -41.19 -0.30 6.51
N LEU A 176 -40.97 -0.37 5.19
CA LEU A 176 -41.73 0.43 4.23
C LEU A 176 -43.17 -0.05 4.10
N SER A 177 -43.39 -1.36 4.08
CA SER A 177 -44.74 -1.95 3.98
C SER A 177 -45.63 -1.60 5.19
N MET A 178 -45.02 -1.41 6.37
CA MET A 178 -45.72 -0.97 7.58
C MET A 178 -46.10 0.52 7.54
N ARG A 179 -45.28 1.37 6.93
CA ARG A 179 -45.49 2.83 6.88
C ARG A 179 -46.34 3.28 5.70
N ASP A 180 -46.10 2.72 4.52
CA ASP A 180 -46.76 3.06 3.27
C ASP A 180 -46.82 1.84 2.35
N LYS A 181 -47.97 1.15 2.40
CA LYS A 181 -48.24 -0.06 1.61
C LYS A 181 -48.29 0.18 0.10
N TYR A 182 -48.52 1.41 -0.34
CA TYR A 182 -48.66 1.76 -1.76
C TYR A 182 -47.39 2.37 -2.35
N SER A 183 -46.31 2.43 -1.56
CA SER A 183 -45.04 3.00 -2.00
C SER A 183 -44.51 2.30 -3.26
N PRO A 184 -44.17 3.05 -4.33
CA PRO A 184 -43.66 2.46 -5.58
C PRO A 184 -42.31 1.74 -5.38
N TYR A 185 -41.58 2.08 -4.31
CA TYR A 185 -40.30 1.46 -3.97
C TYR A 185 -40.42 0.00 -3.50
N ILE A 186 -41.59 -0.42 -2.98
CA ILE A 186 -41.83 -1.82 -2.58
C ILE A 186 -41.56 -2.77 -3.75
N ARG A 187 -42.03 -2.41 -4.96
CA ARG A 187 -41.82 -3.21 -6.17
C ARG A 187 -40.35 -3.27 -6.55
N ILE A 188 -39.62 -2.18 -6.39
CA ILE A 188 -38.19 -2.07 -6.72
C ILE A 188 -37.37 -2.94 -5.76
N ILE A 189 -37.61 -2.84 -4.45
CA ILE A 189 -36.92 -3.62 -3.43
C ILE A 189 -37.18 -5.12 -3.64
N LYS A 190 -38.44 -5.53 -3.88
CA LYS A 190 -38.77 -6.93 -4.21
C LYS A 190 -38.01 -7.43 -5.45
N LYS A 191 -37.87 -6.59 -6.47
CA LYS A 191 -37.08 -6.92 -7.67
C LYS A 191 -35.59 -7.08 -7.35
N HIS A 192 -35.02 -6.22 -6.49
CA HIS A 192 -33.63 -6.32 -6.06
C HIS A 192 -33.37 -7.62 -5.30
N ILE A 193 -34.22 -7.97 -4.34
CA ILE A 193 -34.14 -9.23 -3.59
C ILE A 193 -34.16 -10.42 -4.55
N LYS A 194 -35.13 -10.45 -5.49
CA LYS A 194 -35.24 -11.52 -6.48
C LYS A 194 -33.99 -11.63 -7.35
N ASN A 195 -33.44 -10.50 -7.81
CA ASN A 195 -32.22 -10.49 -8.61
C ASN A 195 -31.01 -11.01 -7.82
N HIS A 196 -30.84 -10.56 -6.57
CA HIS A 196 -29.75 -10.99 -5.71
C HIS A 196 -29.86 -12.49 -5.32
N GLN A 197 -31.07 -13.01 -5.11
CA GLN A 197 -31.30 -14.45 -4.92
C GLN A 197 -30.85 -15.26 -6.13
N LYS A 198 -31.24 -14.83 -7.34
CA LYS A 198 -30.77 -15.44 -8.59
C LYS A 198 -29.23 -15.39 -8.72
N TYR A 199 -28.59 -14.33 -8.23
CA TYR A 199 -27.14 -14.22 -8.24
C TYR A 199 -26.47 -15.25 -7.31
N LEU A 200 -27.05 -15.51 -6.14
CA LEU A 200 -26.56 -16.55 -5.24
C LEU A 200 -26.65 -17.94 -5.89
N GLU A 201 -27.79 -18.27 -6.50
CA GLU A 201 -27.98 -19.54 -7.22
C GLU A 201 -26.91 -19.75 -8.31
N ILE A 202 -26.55 -18.69 -9.04
CA ILE A 202 -25.51 -18.76 -10.07
C ILE A 202 -24.12 -19.00 -9.45
N LEU A 203 -23.80 -18.33 -8.34
CA LEU A 203 -22.48 -18.45 -7.69
C LEU A 203 -22.31 -19.80 -6.95
N GLU A 204 -23.40 -20.37 -6.45
CA GLU A 204 -23.42 -21.69 -5.83
C GLU A 204 -23.23 -22.80 -6.87
N GLY A 205 -23.78 -22.64 -8.08
CA GLY A 205 -23.65 -23.60 -9.18
C GLY A 205 -22.32 -23.55 -9.93
N ILE A 206 -21.37 -22.71 -9.52
CA ILE A 206 -20.05 -22.60 -10.16
C ILE A 206 -19.00 -23.23 -9.24
N GLU A 207 -18.41 -24.32 -9.74
CA GLU A 207 -17.23 -24.94 -9.13
C GLU A 207 -16.07 -23.94 -9.14
N GLU A 208 -15.36 -23.84 -8.01
CA GLU A 208 -14.17 -22.99 -7.94
C GLU A 208 -13.03 -23.59 -8.76
N TYR A 209 -12.32 -22.73 -9.48
CA TYR A 209 -11.01 -23.07 -9.99
C TYR A 209 -10.07 -23.24 -8.79
N ALA A 210 -9.65 -24.48 -8.53
CA ALA A 210 -8.62 -24.85 -7.56
C ALA A 210 -7.27 -24.18 -7.90
#